data_AF-A0A7S1D8H1-F1
#
_entry.id   AF-A0A7S1D8H1-F1
#
_cell.length_a   1.000
_cell.length_b   1.000
_cell.length_c   1.000
_cell.angle_alpha   90.00
_cell.angle_beta   90.00
_cell.angle_gamma   90.00
#
_symmetry.space_group_name_H-M   'P 1'
#
loop_
_entity.id
_entity.type
_entity.pdbx_description
1 polymer ?
#
loop_
_entity_poly.entity_id
_entity_poly.type
_entity_poly.pdbx_seq_one_letter_code
_entity_poly.pdbx_strand_id
1 'polypeptide(L)'
;GSDGDDDDDLDDECRTEPCPPPPECFSGENIVLTRDRGAIPMAQLRLYDKVWTGPQTQFSTVYSFGHINPTREATFLQLHLSDGHGVIELSEDHMVFVEDNRAVPASWLVKNRNSTALRMASGELVRVEQVRTVERRGVFAPFTTSGTIVVNGVLASSYVAFQQSPTLKVGAWTTPMTYQWLAHVFESPHRMVCNVLLRCKSEWYTSDGVSVWVAAPREFTVWMMDQESPLRLILIAIVSAPLLPLFLVCWIVEKYTKTMLIAILLAILLQRHNSKAESRTVLLGKSEPPSINQMKVVSQGS
;
A
#
# COMPACT_ATOMS: atom_id res chain seq x y z
N GLY A 1 6.24 -3.98 -63.60
CA GLY A 1 5.46 -4.90 -62.76
C GLY A 1 6.05 -4.86 -61.39
N SER A 2 5.59 -3.92 -60.59
CA SER A 2 5.71 -3.93 -59.14
C SER A 2 4.29 -4.07 -58.63
N ASP A 3 4.10 -4.90 -57.62
CA ASP A 3 3.09 -4.82 -56.56
C ASP A 3 3.55 -5.91 -55.58
N GLY A 4 3.91 -5.63 -54.33
CA GLY A 4 3.46 -4.57 -53.43
C GLY A 4 2.88 -5.29 -52.23
N ASP A 5 3.56 -5.18 -51.10
CA ASP A 5 3.32 -5.89 -49.84
C ASP A 5 1.91 -5.60 -49.26
N ASP A 6 1.16 -6.65 -48.92
CA ASP A 6 -0.10 -6.59 -48.18
C ASP A 6 0.18 -6.80 -46.68
N ASP A 7 0.41 -5.71 -45.95
CA ASP A 7 0.30 -5.64 -44.49
C ASP A 7 -0.50 -4.36 -44.14
N ASP A 8 -1.27 -4.43 -43.06
CA ASP A 8 -2.02 -3.34 -42.39
C ASP A 8 -3.46 -3.09 -42.87
N ASP A 9 -4.43 -3.76 -42.24
CA ASP A 9 -5.83 -3.27 -42.14
C ASP A 9 -6.55 -3.90 -40.93
N LEU A 10 -6.09 -3.59 -39.71
CA LEU A 10 -6.84 -3.87 -38.47
C LEU A 10 -6.74 -2.71 -37.47
N ASP A 11 -7.07 -1.48 -37.85
CA ASP A 11 -7.22 -0.38 -36.89
C ASP A 11 -8.13 0.73 -37.44
N ASP A 12 -9.46 0.53 -37.53
CA ASP A 12 -10.38 1.65 -37.80
C ASP A 12 -11.77 1.56 -37.15
N GLU A 13 -11.87 1.05 -35.92
CA GLU A 13 -13.07 1.26 -35.09
C GLU A 13 -12.72 1.64 -33.65
N CYS A 14 -12.26 2.88 -33.45
CA CYS A 14 -12.23 3.47 -32.10
C CYS A 14 -12.22 5.01 -32.15
N ARG A 15 -13.31 5.62 -32.63
CA ARG A 15 -13.54 7.08 -32.50
C ARG A 15 -15.00 7.38 -32.18
N THR A 16 -15.38 7.38 -30.91
CA THR A 16 -16.50 8.21 -30.38
C THR A 16 -16.63 8.23 -28.85
N GLU A 17 -15.93 7.37 -28.11
CA GLU A 17 -15.81 7.46 -26.65
C GLU A 17 -14.33 7.67 -26.30
N PRO A 18 -13.95 8.54 -25.33
CA PRO A 18 -12.57 8.61 -24.88
C PRO A 18 -12.17 7.23 -24.37
N CYS A 19 -11.13 6.63 -24.97
CA CYS A 19 -10.63 5.33 -24.54
C CYS A 19 -10.42 5.35 -23.02
N PRO A 20 -11.01 4.41 -22.26
CA PRO A 20 -10.80 4.36 -20.83
C PRO A 20 -9.29 4.29 -20.59
N PRO A 21 -8.75 5.05 -19.61
CA PRO A 21 -7.31 5.08 -19.37
C PRO A 21 -6.81 3.65 -19.13
N PRO A 22 -5.60 3.31 -19.60
CA PRO A 22 -5.06 1.97 -19.44
C PRO A 22 -5.09 1.56 -17.94
N PRO A 23 -5.44 0.31 -17.63
CA PRO A 23 -5.58 -0.15 -16.27
C PRO A 23 -4.23 -0.06 -15.54
N GLU A 24 -4.20 0.46 -14.32
CA GLU A 24 -3.00 0.66 -13.50
C GLU A 24 -2.97 -0.39 -12.36
N CYS A 25 -2.96 -1.68 -12.69
CA CYS A 25 -3.48 -2.73 -11.80
C CYS A 25 -2.83 -4.11 -11.94
N PHE A 26 -3.16 -4.98 -10.99
CA PHE A 26 -3.04 -6.43 -11.08
C PHE A 26 -4.32 -7.07 -11.62
N SER A 27 -4.17 -8.22 -12.29
CA SER A 27 -5.28 -9.13 -12.64
C SER A 27 -5.90 -9.75 -11.39
N GLY A 28 -7.21 -10.02 -11.45
CA GLY A 28 -7.97 -10.72 -10.41
C GLY A 28 -7.53 -12.16 -10.16
N GLU A 29 -6.88 -12.79 -11.14
CA GLU A 29 -6.40 -14.19 -11.09
C GLU A 29 -5.12 -14.35 -10.27
N ASN A 30 -4.37 -13.27 -10.03
CA ASN A 30 -3.19 -13.35 -9.20
C ASN A 30 -3.54 -13.79 -7.78
N ILE A 31 -2.60 -14.43 -7.10
CA ILE A 31 -2.71 -14.90 -5.74
C ILE A 31 -1.95 -13.97 -4.80
N VAL A 32 -2.61 -13.63 -3.69
CA VAL A 32 -2.03 -12.91 -2.56
C VAL A 32 -2.15 -13.76 -1.31
N LEU A 33 -1.09 -13.75 -0.48
CA LEU A 33 -1.12 -14.43 0.81
C LEU A 33 -1.64 -13.47 1.88
N THR A 34 -2.78 -13.82 2.47
CA THR A 34 -3.33 -13.11 3.63
C THR A 34 -2.96 -13.82 4.93
N ARG A 35 -2.83 -13.06 6.02
CA ARG A 35 -2.51 -13.60 7.35
C ARG A 35 -3.61 -14.52 7.87
N ASP A 36 -4.88 -14.14 7.66
CA ASP A 36 -6.01 -14.78 8.33
C ASP A 36 -6.76 -15.77 7.41
N ARG A 37 -6.67 -15.63 6.09
CA ARG A 37 -7.40 -16.45 5.11
C ARG A 37 -6.49 -17.31 4.22
N GLY A 38 -5.18 -17.24 4.41
CA GLY A 38 -4.20 -17.93 3.58
C GLY A 38 -4.12 -17.34 2.17
N ALA A 39 -3.72 -18.17 1.20
CA ALA A 39 -3.61 -17.78 -0.20
C ALA A 39 -5.00 -17.63 -0.82
N ILE A 40 -5.28 -16.45 -1.38
CA ILE A 40 -6.54 -16.13 -2.03
C ILE A 40 -6.29 -15.45 -3.39
N PRO A 41 -7.24 -15.53 -4.34
CA PRO A 41 -7.22 -14.68 -5.52
C PRO A 41 -7.29 -13.19 -5.15
N MET A 42 -6.63 -12.35 -5.93
CA MET A 42 -6.62 -10.89 -5.81
C MET A 42 -8.04 -10.34 -5.89
N ALA A 43 -8.90 -10.94 -6.72
CA ALA A 43 -10.31 -10.59 -6.82
C ALA A 43 -11.11 -10.78 -5.52
N GLN A 44 -10.60 -11.58 -4.57
CA GLN A 44 -11.22 -11.80 -3.27
C GLN A 44 -10.60 -10.96 -2.16
N LEU A 45 -9.60 -10.14 -2.47
CA LEU A 45 -8.94 -9.27 -1.51
C LEU A 45 -9.90 -8.14 -1.08
N ARG A 46 -9.90 -7.82 0.21
CA ARG A 46 -10.80 -6.85 0.81
C ARG A 46 -10.02 -5.81 1.60
N LEU A 47 -10.65 -4.66 1.81
CA LEU A 47 -10.17 -3.67 2.76
C LEU A 47 -9.95 -4.33 4.13
N TYR A 48 -8.85 -3.95 4.77
CA TYR A 48 -8.36 -4.43 6.06
C TYR A 48 -7.82 -5.86 6.11
N ASP A 49 -7.81 -6.60 5.01
CA ASP A 49 -6.98 -7.80 4.96
C ASP A 49 -5.51 -7.44 5.22
N LYS A 50 -4.82 -8.31 5.95
CA LYS A 50 -3.37 -8.19 6.15
C LYS A 50 -2.68 -9.10 5.16
N VAL A 51 -2.04 -8.52 4.16
CA VAL A 51 -1.37 -9.24 3.06
C VAL A 51 0.13 -9.28 3.27
N TRP A 52 0.78 -10.30 2.74
CA TRP A 52 2.23 -10.43 2.74
C TRP A 52 2.86 -9.30 1.91
N THR A 53 3.85 -8.58 2.45
CA THR A 53 4.38 -7.35 1.82
C THR A 53 5.89 -7.27 1.71
N GLY A 54 6.63 -8.31 2.06
CA GLY A 54 8.09 -8.25 2.04
C GLY A 54 8.75 -9.54 2.51
N PRO A 55 10.08 -9.52 2.72
CA PRO A 55 10.78 -10.67 3.26
C PRO A 55 10.16 -11.17 4.58
N GLN A 56 10.26 -12.47 4.85
CA GLN A 56 9.78 -13.11 6.08
C GLN A 56 8.24 -13.03 6.23
N THR A 57 7.71 -13.15 7.45
CA THR A 57 6.26 -13.08 7.76
C THR A 57 5.77 -11.63 7.96
N GLN A 58 6.28 -10.68 7.17
CA GLN A 58 5.83 -9.28 7.21
C GLN A 58 4.48 -9.12 6.50
N PHE A 59 3.43 -8.79 7.26
CA PHE A 59 2.14 -8.44 6.68
C PHE A 59 1.73 -7.01 7.01
N SER A 60 1.13 -6.36 6.02
CA SER A 60 0.61 -5.01 6.11
C SER A 60 -0.87 -4.98 5.75
N THR A 61 -1.59 -4.00 6.31
CA THR A 61 -3.03 -3.84 6.07
C THR A 61 -3.25 -3.24 4.68
N VAL A 62 -4.17 -3.82 3.90
CA VAL A 62 -4.77 -3.17 2.73
C VAL A 62 -5.73 -2.10 3.23
N TYR A 63 -5.32 -0.83 3.15
CA TYR A 63 -6.12 0.27 3.72
C TYR A 63 -7.02 0.95 2.68
N SER A 64 -6.73 0.75 1.40
CA SER A 64 -7.42 1.36 0.27
C SER A 64 -7.22 0.52 -0.99
N PHE A 65 -7.99 0.79 -2.04
CA PHE A 65 -7.67 0.38 -3.42
C PHE A 65 -7.49 1.62 -4.29
N GLY A 66 -6.37 1.76 -4.99
CA GLY A 66 -6.23 2.82 -6.01
C GLY A 66 -7.22 2.63 -7.16
N HIS A 67 -7.54 1.37 -7.48
CA HIS A 67 -8.51 0.96 -8.49
C HIS A 67 -9.07 -0.42 -8.11
N ILE A 68 -10.39 -0.54 -8.11
CA ILE A 68 -11.10 -1.81 -7.91
C ILE A 68 -12.35 -1.85 -8.79
N ASN A 69 -12.30 -2.66 -9.84
CA ASN A 69 -13.46 -2.90 -10.69
C ASN A 69 -13.49 -4.39 -11.09
N PRO A 70 -14.30 -5.22 -10.41
CA PRO A 70 -14.32 -6.68 -10.63
C PRO A 70 -14.87 -7.11 -11.99
N THR A 71 -15.53 -6.21 -12.73
CA THR A 71 -16.22 -6.53 -13.98
C THR A 71 -15.57 -5.92 -15.21
N ARG A 72 -14.59 -5.03 -15.04
CA ARG A 72 -13.88 -4.40 -16.15
C ARG A 72 -12.96 -5.41 -16.86
N GLU A 73 -13.12 -5.55 -18.16
CA GLU A 73 -12.16 -6.26 -19.01
C GLU A 73 -10.92 -5.38 -19.21
N ALA A 74 -9.75 -6.00 -19.16
CA ALA A 74 -8.47 -5.33 -19.22
C ALA A 74 -7.36 -6.25 -19.76
N THR A 75 -6.45 -5.65 -20.51
CA THR A 75 -5.24 -6.27 -20.99
C THR A 75 -4.12 -6.21 -19.94
N PHE A 76 -3.44 -7.33 -19.70
CA PHE A 76 -2.32 -7.44 -18.77
C PHE A 76 -1.09 -8.05 -19.43
N LEU A 77 0.09 -7.64 -18.96
CA LEU A 77 1.33 -8.38 -19.19
C LEU A 77 1.32 -9.61 -18.28
N GLN A 78 1.48 -10.79 -18.87
CA GLN A 78 1.73 -12.03 -18.15
C GLN A 78 3.22 -12.36 -18.26
N LEU A 79 3.95 -12.12 -17.17
CA LEU A 79 5.38 -12.40 -17.08
C LEU A 79 5.57 -13.84 -16.59
N HIS A 80 6.19 -14.68 -17.42
CA HIS A 80 6.57 -16.05 -17.07
C HIS A 80 7.95 -16.04 -16.44
N LEU A 81 8.03 -16.55 -15.22
CA LEU A 81 9.22 -16.51 -14.37
C LEU A 81 10.03 -17.80 -14.52
N SER A 82 11.35 -17.69 -14.44
CA SER A 82 12.25 -18.83 -14.49
C SER A 82 12.06 -19.79 -13.32
N ASP A 83 12.69 -20.96 -13.42
CA ASP A 83 12.85 -21.92 -12.31
C ASP A 83 11.52 -22.43 -11.70
N GLY A 84 10.43 -22.35 -12.46
CA GLY A 84 9.11 -22.86 -12.04
C GLY A 84 8.35 -21.93 -11.08
N HIS A 85 8.77 -20.66 -10.94
CA HIS A 85 8.09 -19.67 -10.08
C HIS A 85 6.73 -19.19 -10.61
N GLY A 86 6.30 -19.68 -11.78
CA GLY A 86 4.98 -19.44 -12.33
C GLY A 86 4.89 -18.13 -13.11
N VAL A 87 3.78 -17.41 -12.95
CA VAL A 87 3.51 -16.17 -13.69
C VAL A 87 3.05 -15.05 -12.76
N ILE A 88 3.22 -13.81 -13.17
CA ILE A 88 2.54 -12.65 -12.58
C ILE A 88 1.85 -11.83 -13.67
N GLU A 89 0.60 -11.42 -13.42
CA GLU A 89 -0.22 -10.65 -14.36
C GLU A 89 -0.43 -9.21 -13.88
N LEU A 90 0.13 -8.24 -14.58
CA LEU A 90 0.10 -6.83 -14.18
C LEU A 90 0.11 -5.91 -15.40
N SER A 91 -0.40 -4.70 -15.25
CA SER A 91 -0.35 -3.73 -16.33
C SER A 91 1.04 -3.16 -16.54
N GLU A 92 1.24 -2.50 -17.68
CA GLU A 92 2.53 -1.96 -18.11
C GLU A 92 3.19 -1.00 -17.11
N ASP A 93 2.37 -0.22 -16.40
CA ASP A 93 2.82 0.82 -15.48
C ASP A 93 2.90 0.33 -14.02
N HIS A 94 2.36 -0.87 -13.74
CA HIS A 94 2.43 -1.43 -12.40
C HIS A 94 3.87 -1.85 -12.07
N MET A 95 4.31 -1.52 -10.86
CA MET A 95 5.73 -1.64 -10.51
C MET A 95 6.07 -2.92 -9.76
N VAL A 96 7.23 -3.48 -10.09
CA VAL A 96 7.84 -4.66 -9.46
C VAL A 96 9.24 -4.32 -8.95
N PHE A 97 9.69 -4.98 -7.89
CA PHE A 97 11.03 -4.79 -7.36
C PHE A 97 12.04 -5.69 -8.08
N VAL A 98 13.23 -5.14 -8.36
CA VAL A 98 14.33 -5.86 -9.01
C VAL A 98 15.55 -5.99 -8.08
N GLU A 99 16.63 -6.58 -8.59
CA GLU A 99 17.85 -6.94 -7.85
C GLU A 99 18.50 -5.81 -7.01
N ASP A 100 18.36 -4.55 -7.40
CA ASP A 100 18.87 -3.37 -6.67
C ASP A 100 17.85 -2.77 -5.66
N ASN A 101 16.75 -3.48 -5.38
CA ASN A 101 15.60 -3.02 -4.59
C ASN A 101 14.88 -1.79 -5.18
N ARG A 102 15.10 -1.47 -6.45
CA ARG A 102 14.34 -0.43 -7.14
C ARG A 102 13.01 -1.01 -7.62
N ALA A 103 11.95 -0.22 -7.44
CA ALA A 103 10.68 -0.47 -8.09
C ALA A 103 10.75 0.06 -9.53
N VAL A 104 10.37 -0.77 -10.51
CA VAL A 104 10.37 -0.42 -11.93
C VAL A 104 9.02 -0.80 -12.54
N PRO A 105 8.47 -0.01 -13.49
CA PRO A 105 7.25 -0.41 -14.18
C PRO A 105 7.50 -1.68 -15.01
N ALA A 106 6.47 -2.52 -15.15
CA ALA A 106 6.55 -3.77 -15.88
C ALA A 106 7.02 -3.57 -17.33
N SER A 107 6.56 -2.51 -18.01
CA SER A 107 7.02 -2.13 -19.36
C SER A 107 8.54 -1.89 -19.44
N TRP A 108 9.12 -1.27 -18.41
CA TRP A 108 10.57 -1.08 -18.32
C TRP A 108 11.28 -2.41 -18.11
N LEU A 109 10.76 -3.28 -17.23
CA LEU A 109 11.34 -4.60 -17.01
C LEU A 109 11.32 -5.45 -18.29
N VAL A 110 10.21 -5.47 -19.03
CA VAL A 110 10.09 -6.22 -20.30
C VAL A 110 11.17 -5.81 -21.30
N LYS A 111 11.45 -4.50 -21.41
CA LYS A 111 12.50 -3.93 -22.26
C LYS A 111 13.91 -4.32 -21.80
N ASN A 112 14.12 -4.53 -20.49
CA ASN A 112 15.43 -4.79 -19.87
C ASN A 112 15.56 -6.22 -19.30
N ARG A 113 14.68 -7.15 -19.69
CA ARG A 113 14.55 -8.48 -19.06
C ARG A 113 15.79 -9.37 -19.18
N ASN A 114 16.61 -9.16 -20.22
CA ASN A 114 17.83 -9.94 -20.44
C ASN A 114 18.95 -9.59 -19.44
N SER A 115 18.88 -8.41 -18.82
CA SER A 115 19.91 -7.88 -17.91
C SER A 115 19.37 -7.55 -16.52
N THR A 116 18.12 -7.93 -16.22
CA THR A 116 17.46 -7.56 -14.96
C THR A 116 16.71 -8.76 -14.39
N ALA A 117 16.94 -9.07 -13.11
CA ALA A 117 16.15 -10.06 -12.37
C ALA A 117 15.11 -9.41 -11.46
N LEU A 118 13.93 -10.03 -11.38
CA LEU A 118 12.87 -9.73 -10.41
C LEU A 118 13.27 -10.20 -9.03
N ARG A 119 12.81 -9.48 -8.02
CA ARG A 119 12.98 -9.85 -6.62
C ARG A 119 11.76 -10.60 -6.12
N MET A 120 11.97 -11.83 -5.68
CA MET A 120 10.97 -12.61 -4.96
C MET A 120 10.92 -12.18 -3.50
N ALA A 121 9.80 -12.43 -2.83
CA ALA A 121 9.67 -12.18 -1.41
C ALA A 121 10.53 -13.10 -0.54
N SER A 122 10.98 -14.24 -1.07
CA SER A 122 12.02 -15.09 -0.46
C SER A 122 13.40 -14.42 -0.42
N GLY A 123 13.59 -13.34 -1.20
CA GLY A 123 14.89 -12.70 -1.44
C GLY A 123 15.62 -13.23 -2.67
N GLU A 124 15.12 -14.31 -3.28
CA GLU A 124 15.63 -14.87 -4.53
C GLU A 124 15.48 -13.89 -5.69
N LEU A 125 16.39 -13.99 -6.66
CA LEU A 125 16.37 -13.22 -7.89
C LEU A 125 16.00 -14.14 -9.05
N VAL A 126 14.91 -13.81 -9.74
CA VAL A 126 14.30 -14.66 -10.77
C VAL A 126 14.18 -13.88 -12.07
N ARG A 127 14.46 -14.53 -13.21
CA ARG A 127 14.39 -13.86 -14.51
C ARG A 127 13.01 -14.01 -15.14
N VAL A 128 12.67 -13.07 -16.02
CA VAL A 128 11.50 -13.19 -16.88
C VAL A 128 11.93 -13.92 -18.16
N GLU A 129 11.42 -15.12 -18.37
CA GLU A 129 11.75 -15.95 -19.53
C GLU A 129 10.89 -15.60 -20.74
N GLN A 130 9.58 -15.40 -20.49
CA GLN A 130 8.62 -15.11 -21.53
C GLN A 130 7.67 -14.00 -21.07
N VAL A 131 7.26 -13.16 -22.02
CA VAL A 131 6.23 -12.14 -21.83
C VAL A 131 5.09 -12.47 -22.78
N ARG A 132 3.87 -12.51 -22.25
CA ARG A 132 2.64 -12.63 -23.05
C ARG A 132 1.70 -11.49 -22.68
N THR A 133 0.72 -11.27 -23.55
CA THR A 133 -0.40 -10.38 -23.29
C THR A 133 -1.65 -11.23 -23.09
N VAL A 134 -2.45 -10.92 -22.06
CA VAL A 134 -3.67 -11.66 -21.74
C VAL A 134 -4.82 -10.71 -21.41
N GLU A 135 -6.01 -11.05 -21.87
CA GLU A 135 -7.25 -10.39 -21.46
C GLU A 135 -7.79 -11.03 -20.18
N ARG A 136 -8.17 -10.20 -19.21
CA ARG A 136 -8.76 -10.63 -17.94
C ARG A 136 -9.87 -9.70 -17.53
N ARG A 137 -10.84 -10.28 -16.82
CA ARG A 137 -11.86 -9.53 -16.11
C ARG A 137 -11.42 -9.22 -14.69
N GLY A 138 -11.50 -7.96 -14.31
CA GLY A 138 -11.21 -7.49 -12.97
C GLY A 138 -9.85 -6.79 -12.87
N VAL A 139 -9.87 -5.54 -12.42
CA VAL A 139 -8.67 -4.72 -12.17
C VAL A 139 -8.59 -4.37 -10.69
N PHE A 140 -7.41 -4.61 -10.09
CA PHE A 140 -7.19 -4.41 -8.66
C PHE A 140 -5.82 -3.77 -8.38
N ALA A 141 -5.81 -2.65 -7.67
CA ALA A 141 -4.60 -1.97 -7.19
C ALA A 141 -4.69 -1.76 -5.65
N PRO A 142 -4.39 -2.78 -4.83
CA PRO A 142 -4.49 -2.66 -3.38
C PRO A 142 -3.37 -1.80 -2.81
N PHE A 143 -3.75 -0.79 -2.03
CA PHE A 143 -2.80 0.04 -1.30
C PHE A 143 -2.57 -0.54 0.10
N THR A 144 -1.33 -0.94 0.36
CA THR A 144 -0.92 -1.46 1.67
C THR A 144 -0.22 -0.39 2.50
N THR A 145 -0.25 -0.53 3.82
CA THR A 145 0.44 0.43 4.71
C THR A 145 1.96 0.46 4.54
N SER A 146 2.58 -0.56 3.95
CA SER A 146 4.02 -0.54 3.61
C SER A 146 4.31 0.05 2.23
N GLY A 147 3.29 0.22 1.37
CA GLY A 147 3.46 0.60 -0.03
C GLY A 147 4.00 -0.52 -0.93
N THR A 148 3.99 -1.76 -0.44
CA THR A 148 4.47 -2.96 -1.14
C THR A 148 3.48 -4.10 -0.97
N ILE A 149 3.51 -5.09 -1.87
CA ILE A 149 2.68 -6.28 -1.80
C ILE A 149 3.41 -7.45 -2.44
N VAL A 150 3.19 -8.66 -1.93
CA VAL A 150 3.68 -9.89 -2.57
C VAL A 150 2.55 -10.54 -3.36
N VAL A 151 2.77 -10.70 -4.66
CA VAL A 151 1.80 -11.23 -5.62
C VAL A 151 2.44 -12.39 -6.37
N ASN A 152 1.85 -13.59 -6.28
CA ASN A 152 2.44 -14.82 -6.81
C ASN A 152 3.89 -15.05 -6.36
N GLY A 153 4.23 -14.63 -5.13
CA GLY A 153 5.59 -14.71 -4.58
C GLY A 153 6.55 -13.59 -5.01
N VAL A 154 6.19 -12.77 -6.00
CA VAL A 154 6.99 -11.62 -6.47
C VAL A 154 6.78 -10.43 -5.55
N LEU A 155 7.87 -9.75 -5.17
CA LEU A 155 7.78 -8.48 -4.45
C LEU A 155 7.42 -7.36 -5.42
N ALA A 156 6.25 -6.76 -5.22
CA ALA A 156 5.71 -5.70 -6.04
C ALA A 156 5.41 -4.43 -5.24
N SER A 157 5.29 -3.32 -5.96
CA SER A 157 4.76 -2.08 -5.40
C SER A 157 3.25 -2.18 -5.22
N SER A 158 2.71 -1.41 -4.27
CA SER A 158 1.27 -1.11 -4.25
C SER A 158 0.87 0.01 -5.21
N TYR A 159 1.84 0.61 -5.90
CA TYR A 159 1.69 1.81 -6.72
C TYR A 159 2.15 1.55 -8.16
N VAL A 160 1.82 2.50 -9.03
CA VAL A 160 2.22 2.51 -10.44
C VAL A 160 3.18 3.66 -10.74
N ALA A 161 3.89 3.55 -11.85
CA ALA A 161 4.65 4.65 -12.41
C ALA A 161 3.77 5.44 -13.40
N PHE A 162 3.91 6.77 -13.44
CA PHE A 162 3.24 7.59 -14.47
C PHE A 162 4.02 7.70 -15.79
N GLN A 163 5.20 7.07 -15.84
CA GLN A 163 6.05 7.01 -17.01
C GLN A 163 6.62 5.60 -17.08
N GLN A 164 6.95 5.14 -18.29
CA GLN A 164 7.69 3.89 -18.53
C GLN A 164 9.18 4.01 -18.14
N SER A 165 9.44 4.59 -16.96
CA SER A 165 10.74 4.93 -16.39
C SER A 165 10.71 4.63 -14.89
N PRO A 166 11.81 4.11 -14.31
CA PRO A 166 11.91 3.86 -12.86
C PRO A 166 11.83 5.14 -12.01
N THR A 167 12.26 6.26 -12.58
CA THR A 167 12.28 7.57 -11.92
C THR A 167 11.58 8.62 -12.75
N LEU A 168 11.14 9.68 -12.08
CA LEU A 168 10.49 10.82 -12.70
C LEU A 168 11.45 11.53 -13.67
N LYS A 169 11.02 11.65 -14.92
CA LYS A 169 11.68 12.45 -15.96
C LYS A 169 10.91 13.75 -16.17
N VAL A 170 11.62 14.88 -16.17
CA VAL A 170 11.06 16.22 -16.40
C VAL A 170 11.80 16.84 -17.58
N GLY A 171 11.16 16.81 -18.76
CA GLY A 171 11.83 17.16 -20.01
C GLY A 171 13.06 16.27 -20.25
N ALA A 172 14.22 16.87 -20.47
CA ALA A 172 15.48 16.15 -20.66
C ALA A 172 16.13 15.64 -19.35
N TRP A 173 15.60 16.03 -18.18
CA TRP A 173 16.21 15.73 -16.88
C TRP A 173 15.65 14.42 -16.31
N THR A 174 16.54 13.49 -15.97
CA THR A 174 16.19 12.31 -15.15
C THR A 174 16.47 12.64 -13.69
N THR A 175 15.44 12.63 -12.86
CA THR A 175 15.56 12.95 -11.43
C THR A 175 15.89 11.68 -10.62
N PRO A 176 16.42 11.80 -9.40
CA PRO A 176 16.60 10.66 -8.50
C PRO A 176 15.29 10.20 -7.83
N MET A 177 14.15 10.87 -8.10
CA MET A 177 12.87 10.58 -7.46
C MET A 177 12.23 9.35 -8.10
N THR A 178 12.13 8.26 -7.36
CA THR A 178 11.43 7.04 -7.80
C THR A 178 9.92 7.22 -7.70
N TYR A 179 9.18 6.56 -8.58
CA TYR A 179 7.71 6.56 -8.49
C TYR A 179 7.20 5.91 -7.21
N GLN A 180 7.90 4.88 -6.71
CA GLN A 180 7.63 4.30 -5.39
C GLN A 180 7.63 5.36 -4.29
N TRP A 181 8.67 6.21 -4.24
CA TRP A 181 8.78 7.24 -3.21
C TRP A 181 7.73 8.33 -3.41
N LEU A 182 7.55 8.81 -4.64
CA LEU A 182 6.57 9.86 -4.96
C LEU A 182 5.15 9.45 -4.59
N ALA A 183 4.71 8.26 -5.01
CA ALA A 183 3.38 7.74 -4.69
C ALA A 183 3.22 7.52 -3.19
N HIS A 184 4.25 7.00 -2.51
CA HIS A 184 4.18 6.77 -1.07
C HIS A 184 4.11 8.07 -0.25
N VAL A 185 4.80 9.13 -0.71
CA VAL A 185 4.71 10.49 -0.16
C VAL A 185 3.32 11.06 -0.36
N PHE A 186 2.81 11.00 -1.60
CA PHE A 186 1.49 11.50 -1.96
C PHE A 186 0.37 10.80 -1.15
N GLU A 187 0.44 9.48 -0.98
CA GLU A 187 -0.55 8.69 -0.25
C GLU A 187 -0.40 8.77 1.28
N SER A 188 0.58 9.49 1.80
CA SER A 188 0.81 9.55 3.25
C SER A 188 -0.35 10.13 4.08
N PRO A 189 -1.04 11.21 3.65
CA PRO A 189 -2.20 11.69 4.40
C PRO A 189 -3.34 10.69 4.37
N HIS A 190 -3.56 10.03 3.23
CA HIS A 190 -4.57 8.99 3.08
C HIS A 190 -4.32 7.82 4.01
N ARG A 191 -3.11 7.25 3.91
CA ARG A 191 -2.64 6.13 4.71
C ARG A 191 -2.72 6.45 6.19
N MET A 192 -2.31 7.65 6.61
CA MET A 192 -2.40 8.10 8.00
C MET A 192 -3.86 8.11 8.47
N VAL A 193 -4.78 8.72 7.70
CA VAL A 193 -6.21 8.78 8.05
C VAL A 193 -6.80 7.37 8.15
N CYS A 194 -6.50 6.48 7.21
CA CYS A 194 -7.06 5.13 7.19
C CYS A 194 -6.48 4.22 8.27
N ASN A 195 -5.18 4.32 8.55
CA ASN A 195 -4.46 3.46 9.48
C ASN A 195 -4.56 3.93 10.94
N VAL A 196 -4.52 5.25 11.17
CA VAL A 196 -4.52 5.82 12.53
C VAL A 196 -5.94 6.15 13.00
N LEU A 197 -6.78 6.74 12.14
CA LEU A 197 -8.13 7.13 12.52
C LEU A 197 -9.17 6.02 12.24
N LEU A 198 -8.77 4.91 11.61
CA LEU A 198 -9.64 3.78 11.23
C LEU A 198 -10.90 4.21 10.45
N ARG A 199 -10.79 5.29 9.66
CA ARG A 199 -11.92 5.93 8.97
C ARG A 199 -12.29 5.30 7.63
N CYS A 200 -11.42 4.48 7.04
CA CYS A 200 -11.60 3.98 5.68
C CYS A 200 -12.25 2.59 5.61
N LYS A 201 -13.21 2.31 6.51
CA LYS A 201 -14.00 1.06 6.51
C LYS A 201 -14.79 0.84 5.23
N SER A 202 -15.10 1.95 4.55
CA SER A 202 -15.69 2.00 3.22
C SER A 202 -15.04 3.15 2.47
N GLU A 203 -14.65 2.91 1.23
CA GLU A 203 -14.12 3.94 0.32
C GLU A 203 -15.09 4.19 -0.82
N TRP A 204 -14.85 5.31 -1.50
CA TRP A 204 -15.65 5.75 -2.64
C TRP A 204 -14.79 5.65 -3.90
N TYR A 205 -15.43 5.16 -4.97
CA TYR A 205 -14.78 4.94 -6.24
C TYR A 205 -15.59 5.61 -7.34
N THR A 206 -14.92 6.01 -8.42
CA THR A 206 -15.59 6.46 -9.65
C THR A 206 -16.38 5.31 -10.28
N SER A 207 -17.16 5.59 -11.33
CA SER A 207 -17.85 4.54 -12.11
C SER A 207 -16.90 3.49 -12.69
N ASP A 208 -15.66 3.88 -12.96
CA ASP A 208 -14.59 2.99 -13.44
C ASP A 208 -13.88 2.22 -12.30
N GLY A 209 -14.20 2.52 -11.03
CA GLY A 209 -13.62 1.86 -9.87
C GLY A 209 -12.34 2.52 -9.35
N VAL A 210 -11.93 3.67 -9.88
CA VAL A 210 -10.74 4.41 -9.41
C VAL A 210 -11.07 5.11 -8.09
N SER A 211 -10.18 5.07 -7.10
CA SER A 211 -10.41 5.75 -5.83
C SER A 211 -10.56 7.25 -6.03
N VAL A 212 -11.57 7.85 -5.41
CA VAL A 212 -11.78 9.31 -5.47
C VAL A 212 -10.62 10.09 -4.87
N TRP A 213 -9.79 9.45 -4.03
CA TRP A 213 -8.56 10.05 -3.50
C TRP A 213 -7.53 10.29 -4.60
N VAL A 214 -7.45 9.38 -5.58
CA VAL A 214 -6.42 9.40 -6.63
C VAL A 214 -6.94 9.94 -7.96
N ALA A 215 -8.24 9.86 -8.22
CA ALA A 215 -8.84 10.18 -9.52
C ALA A 215 -8.51 11.61 -10.00
N ALA A 216 -8.90 12.64 -9.25
CA ALA A 216 -8.66 14.03 -9.64
C ALA A 216 -7.16 14.42 -9.60
N PRO A 217 -6.37 14.04 -8.58
CA PRO A 217 -4.93 14.28 -8.57
C PRO A 217 -4.17 13.63 -9.73
N ARG A 218 -4.62 12.45 -10.19
CA ARG A 218 -4.06 11.76 -11.35
C ARG A 218 -4.30 12.56 -12.63
N GLU A 219 -5.53 12.96 -12.90
CA GLU A 219 -5.85 13.79 -14.08
C GLU A 219 -5.07 15.10 -14.08
N PHE A 220 -5.00 15.75 -12.93
CA PHE A 220 -4.21 16.96 -12.76
C PHE A 220 -2.71 16.73 -13.01
N THR A 221 -2.17 15.59 -12.56
CA THR A 221 -0.75 15.24 -12.78
C THR A 221 -0.46 15.01 -14.26
N VAL A 222 -1.33 14.28 -14.97
CA VAL A 222 -1.21 14.07 -16.42
C VAL A 222 -1.24 15.42 -17.14
N TRP A 223 -2.25 16.25 -16.84
CA TRP A 223 -2.36 17.61 -17.39
C TRP A 223 -1.13 18.46 -17.09
N MET A 224 -0.62 18.44 -15.86
CA MET A 224 0.57 19.19 -15.43
C MET A 224 1.81 18.77 -16.21
N MET A 225 1.97 17.47 -16.47
CA MET A 225 3.12 16.93 -17.20
C MET A 225 3.10 17.27 -18.70
N ASP A 226 1.91 17.50 -19.25
CA ASP A 226 1.67 17.91 -20.65
C ASP A 226 1.88 19.42 -20.89
N GLN A 227 2.08 20.21 -19.83
CA GLN A 227 2.30 21.65 -19.97
C GLN A 227 3.67 22.00 -20.58
N GLU A 228 3.74 23.20 -21.17
CA GLU A 228 4.97 23.81 -21.64
C GLU A 228 6.05 23.87 -20.56
N SER A 229 7.32 23.74 -20.96
CA SER A 229 8.41 23.50 -20.01
C SER A 229 8.52 24.50 -18.85
N PRO A 230 8.39 25.84 -19.06
CA PRO A 230 8.43 26.79 -17.94
C PRO A 230 7.24 26.64 -16.98
N LEU A 231 6.03 26.50 -17.51
CA LEU A 231 4.81 26.36 -16.72
C LEU A 231 4.82 25.04 -15.93
N ARG A 232 5.21 23.94 -16.58
CA ARG A 232 5.37 22.63 -15.94
C ARG A 232 6.30 22.68 -14.74
N LEU A 233 7.46 23.34 -14.86
CA LEU A 233 8.41 23.46 -13.75
C LEU A 233 7.85 24.28 -12.59
N ILE A 234 7.13 25.38 -12.89
CA ILE A 234 6.46 26.20 -11.87
C ILE A 234 5.40 25.38 -11.12
N LEU A 235 4.56 24.63 -11.85
CA LEU A 235 3.53 23.79 -11.27
C LEU A 235 4.12 22.67 -10.40
N ILE A 236 5.17 21.98 -10.89
CA ILE A 236 5.89 20.96 -10.11
C ILE A 236 6.44 21.57 -8.81
N ALA A 237 7.03 22.77 -8.85
CA ALA A 237 7.53 23.44 -7.65
C ALA A 237 6.40 23.77 -6.66
N ILE A 238 5.27 24.30 -7.15
CA ILE A 238 4.10 24.61 -6.31
C ILE A 238 3.54 23.35 -5.65
N VAL A 239 3.38 22.26 -6.40
CA VAL A 239 2.81 21.01 -5.92
C VAL A 239 3.77 20.30 -4.96
N SER A 240 5.08 20.30 -5.23
CA SER A 240 6.08 19.62 -4.40
C SER A 240 6.39 20.34 -3.09
N ALA A 241 6.30 21.67 -3.05
CA ALA A 241 6.59 22.48 -1.86
C ALA A 241 5.82 22.05 -0.60
N PRO A 242 4.48 21.80 -0.62
CA PRO A 242 3.75 21.34 0.55
C PRO A 242 3.88 19.83 0.82
N LEU A 243 4.26 19.01 -0.16
CA LEU A 243 4.28 17.55 -0.03
C LEU A 243 5.30 17.07 1.02
N LEU A 244 6.50 17.65 1.04
CA LEU A 244 7.55 17.24 1.98
C LEU A 244 7.22 17.55 3.45
N PRO A 245 6.80 18.78 3.82
CA PRO A 245 6.33 19.06 5.19
C PRO A 245 5.13 18.19 5.59
N LEU A 246 4.17 18.01 4.69
CA LEU A 246 2.99 17.20 4.97
C LEU A 246 3.36 15.72 5.18
N PHE A 247 4.25 15.19 4.36
CA PHE A 247 4.81 13.86 4.52
C PHE A 247 5.48 13.68 5.88
N LEU A 248 6.32 14.64 6.28
CA LEU A 248 7.02 14.60 7.56
C LEU A 248 6.02 14.56 8.73
N VAL A 249 4.98 15.39 8.70
CA VAL A 249 3.92 15.38 9.71
C VAL A 249 3.21 14.03 9.74
N CYS A 250 2.76 13.51 8.59
CA CYS A 250 2.07 12.23 8.52
C CYS A 250 2.95 11.09 9.05
N TRP A 251 4.23 11.07 8.66
CA TRP A 251 5.20 10.06 9.10
C TRP A 251 5.43 10.10 10.62
N ILE A 252 5.58 11.30 11.20
CA ILE A 252 5.71 11.48 12.67
C ILE A 252 4.46 10.92 13.35
N VAL A 253 3.27 11.30 12.89
CA VAL A 253 2.01 10.82 13.48
C VAL A 253 1.90 9.29 13.37
N GLU A 254 2.13 8.71 12.19
CA GLU A 254 2.08 7.25 11.99
C GLU A 254 3.06 6.50 12.90
N LYS A 255 4.27 7.04 13.08
CA LYS A 255 5.33 6.41 13.89
C LYS A 255 5.04 6.48 15.39
N TYR A 256 4.59 7.62 15.90
CA TYR A 256 4.48 7.85 17.34
C TYR A 256 3.08 7.61 17.92
N THR A 257 2.02 7.60 17.10
CA THR A 257 0.66 7.42 17.65
C THR A 257 0.49 6.07 18.35
N LYS A 258 1.02 4.98 17.76
CA LYS A 258 0.93 3.64 18.36
C LYS A 258 1.70 3.54 19.68
N THR A 259 2.89 4.14 19.76
CA THR A 259 3.72 4.12 20.98
C THR A 259 3.10 4.97 22.09
N MET A 260 2.52 6.13 21.75
CA MET A 260 1.82 6.99 22.70
C MET A 260 0.56 6.33 23.26
N LEU A 261 -0.26 5.68 22.43
CA LEU A 261 -1.45 4.96 22.89
C LEU A 261 -1.10 3.79 23.84
N ILE A 262 -0.04 3.05 23.53
CA ILE A 262 0.45 1.98 24.42
C ILE A 262 0.94 2.55 25.75
N ALA A 263 1.69 3.66 25.73
CA ALA A 263 2.17 4.30 26.95
C ALA A 263 1.01 4.80 27.84
N ILE A 264 -0.02 5.40 27.24
CA ILE A 264 -1.23 5.85 27.95
C ILE A 264 -1.98 4.65 28.56
N LEU A 265 -2.18 3.57 27.79
CA LEU A 265 -2.82 2.36 28.30
C LEU A 265 -2.04 1.74 29.46
N LEU A 266 -0.71 1.65 29.36
CA LEU A 266 0.15 1.17 30.43
C LEU A 266 0.05 2.06 31.68
N ALA A 267 0.06 3.38 31.52
CA ALA A 267 -0.12 4.31 32.64
C ALA A 267 -1.47 4.11 33.34
N ILE A 268 -2.57 3.94 32.58
CA ILE A 268 -3.90 3.64 33.13
C ILE A 268 -3.92 2.30 33.86
N LEU A 269 -3.28 1.26 33.30
CA LEU A 269 -3.21 -0.06 33.93
C LEU A 269 -2.38 -0.05 35.23
N LEU A 270 -1.26 0.68 35.26
CA LEU A 270 -0.43 0.87 36.45
C LEU A 270 -1.19 1.64 37.54
N GLN A 271 -1.91 2.71 37.19
CA GLN A 271 -2.77 3.44 38.11
C GLN A 271 -3.87 2.53 38.72
N ARG A 272 -4.51 1.69 37.90
CA ARG A 272 -5.52 0.72 38.35
C ARG A 272 -4.94 -0.40 39.22
N HIS A 273 -3.72 -0.83 38.95
CA HIS A 273 -3.03 -1.84 39.76
C HIS A 273 -2.70 -1.27 41.14
N ASN A 274 -2.12 -0.07 41.19
CA ASN A 274 -1.77 0.59 42.44
C ASN A 274 -3.00 0.88 43.31
N SER A 275 -4.11 1.36 42.73
CA SER A 275 -5.34 1.62 43.49
C SER A 275 -5.99 0.34 44.05
N LYS A 276 -5.91 -0.79 43.32
CA LYS A 276 -6.35 -2.10 43.84
C LYS A 276 -5.44 -2.64 44.94
N ALA A 277 -4.13 -2.41 44.84
CA ALA A 277 -3.16 -2.79 45.86
C ALA A 277 -3.43 -2.01 47.16
N GLU A 278 -3.61 -0.69 47.08
CA GLU A 278 -3.97 0.15 48.22
C GLU A 278 -5.31 -0.27 48.86
N SER A 279 -6.33 -0.56 48.06
CA SER A 279 -7.64 -1.03 48.56
C SER A 279 -7.54 -2.36 49.31
N ARG A 280 -6.68 -3.30 48.86
CA ARG A 280 -6.43 -4.57 49.56
C ARG A 280 -5.68 -4.37 50.87
N THR A 281 -4.69 -3.48 50.90
CA THR A 281 -3.95 -3.15 52.13
C THR A 281 -4.85 -2.51 53.18
N VAL A 282 -5.78 -1.61 52.77
CA VAL A 282 -6.77 -1.01 53.68
C VAL A 282 -7.76 -2.04 54.23
N LEU A 283 -8.18 -3.03 53.42
CA LEU A 283 -9.04 -4.11 53.89
C LEU A 283 -8.34 -5.04 54.87
N LEU A 284 -7.05 -5.36 54.65
CA LEU A 284 -6.25 -6.18 55.55
C LEU A 284 -5.84 -5.44 56.85
N GLY A 285 -5.68 -4.12 56.80
CA GLY A 285 -5.39 -3.29 57.97
C GLY A 285 -6.58 -3.04 58.90
N LYS A 286 -7.81 -3.33 58.45
CA LYS A 286 -9.04 -3.22 59.27
C LYS A 286 -9.41 -4.52 60.01
N SER A 287 -8.65 -5.59 59.84
CA SER A 287 -8.91 -6.90 60.48
C SER A 287 -8.01 -7.20 61.68
N GLU A 288 -7.47 -6.20 62.38
CA GLU A 288 -6.84 -6.44 63.69
C GLU A 288 -7.92 -6.83 64.73
N PRO A 289 -7.78 -7.96 65.43
CA PRO A 289 -8.73 -8.35 66.48
C PRO A 289 -8.63 -7.39 67.67
N PRO A 290 -9.73 -7.08 68.37
CA PRO A 290 -9.72 -6.14 69.49
C PRO A 290 -8.81 -6.64 70.62
N SER A 291 -7.98 -5.75 71.15
CA SER A 291 -7.10 -6.05 72.28
C SER A 291 -7.93 -6.33 73.53
N ILE A 292 -7.68 -7.49 74.14
CA ILE A 292 -8.23 -7.90 75.42
C ILE A 292 -7.56 -7.02 76.50
N ASN A 293 -8.17 -5.89 76.85
CA ASN A 293 -7.88 -5.17 78.11
C ASN A 293 -8.95 -4.11 78.45
N GLN A 294 -10.19 -4.55 78.65
CA GLN A 294 -11.26 -3.76 79.28
C GLN A 294 -12.08 -4.66 80.20
N MET A 295 -11.45 -5.25 81.23
CA MET A 295 -12.16 -5.83 82.37
C MET A 295 -11.21 -5.88 83.57
N LYS A 296 -11.23 -4.84 84.42
CA LYS A 296 -10.92 -5.00 85.85
C LYS A 296 -11.55 -3.90 86.71
N VAL A 297 -12.65 -4.30 87.35
CA VAL A 297 -12.96 -4.12 88.77
C VAL A 297 -13.24 -2.70 89.27
N VAL A 298 -14.53 -2.42 89.38
CA VAL A 298 -15.12 -1.61 90.46
C VAL A 298 -14.91 -2.35 91.79
N SER A 299 -14.14 -1.78 92.72
CA SER A 299 -14.26 -2.10 94.14
C SER A 299 -13.61 -1.03 95.04
N GLN A 300 -14.38 -0.61 96.07
CA GLN A 300 -14.02 0.14 97.29
C GLN A 300 -13.87 1.67 97.12
N GLY A 301 -14.50 2.56 97.91
CA GLY A 301 -15.20 2.39 99.18
C GLY A 301 -14.35 2.82 100.37
N SER A 302 -14.32 4.12 100.67
CA SER A 302 -14.20 4.74 102.01
C SER A 302 -14.32 6.26 101.89
#